data_AF-A0ABD1MI80-F1
#
_entry.id   AF-A0ABD1MI80-F1
#
_cell.length_a   1.000
_cell.length_b   1.000
_cell.length_c   1.000
_cell.angle_alpha   90.00
_cell.angle_beta   90.00
_cell.angle_gamma   90.00
#
_symmetry.space_group_name_H-M   'P 1'
#
loop_
_entity.id
_entity.type
_entity.pdbx_description
1 polymer ?
#
loop_
_entity_poly.entity_id
_entity_poly.type
_entity_poly.pdbx_seq_one_letter_code
_entity_poly.pdbx_strand_id
1 'polypeptide(L)'
;MSPLLLAFASTRERERLRAAGKGSGGLGGGASTSQRSPYQEVEDDKPHIKNKQEGFAKLFAFIEGNTNDNHMVHMAGLELAPWDSIINDDGREMVQYSKSRQQLFVKGLNNEAKFQNIVGVLFTVLLAGLGVRIGECRVRTRLNDLEYPAISCRKHSAVLSDFGGVGDGKTSNTKVFQYAISNLSHFASDGGALLVVPPGKWLTGSFNLTSHFTLFLQNEATILASQDESEWPTLPVLPSYGRGRDAPGGRFSSLIFGTNLTDVVITGYNGTIDGQGSYWWDKFQKGELNLTRPYMIEMMFSDHIQISNLTLINSPSWFVHPIYSSDIIIQGLTILAPVDSPNTDGIDPDSCSNTRIEDCYIVSGDDCIAVKSGWDDYGIKFGMPSQHIIIRRLGCVSPDSAMIALGSEMSGGIQDIRVEDLTAINTESAVRIKTAVGRGGYVRDIFVKGMNLNTMKYVFWMTGSYGSHPGPGFDPKALPNITGINYRDVFADNVTYSARLDGLSNDPFTGICISNVTIRSVEKKLQWNCTDIEGVSRDVYPKPCELLPQKEEKIQCPYPDDKVPIEGVQLKTCSFKSFSFF
;
A
#
# COMPACT_ATOMS: atom_id res chain seq x y z
N MET A 1 -0.67 -33.10 38.64
CA MET A 1 0.55 -33.40 39.41
C MET A 1 1.72 -32.79 38.68
N SER A 2 2.40 -31.86 39.33
CA SER A 2 3.53 -31.09 38.81
C SER A 2 4.82 -31.93 38.65
N PRO A 3 5.83 -31.40 37.92
CA PRO A 3 6.81 -32.12 37.11
C PRO A 3 8.20 -32.22 37.76
N LEU A 4 9.12 -33.02 37.20
CA LEU A 4 10.55 -32.95 37.52
C LEU A 4 11.42 -33.68 36.47
N LEU A 5 12.33 -32.94 35.81
CA LEU A 5 13.81 -33.06 35.86
C LEU A 5 14.41 -32.15 34.76
N LEU A 6 14.94 -30.96 35.09
CA LEU A 6 16.28 -30.61 35.64
C LEU A 6 17.44 -30.83 34.64
N ALA A 7 18.50 -30.02 34.55
CA ALA A 7 18.89 -28.63 34.87
C ALA A 7 20.43 -28.56 34.80
N PHE A 8 20.99 -27.34 34.76
CA PHE A 8 22.21 -26.79 35.41
C PHE A 8 22.91 -25.80 34.44
N ALA A 9 22.78 -24.47 34.54
CA ALA A 9 23.01 -23.47 35.61
C ALA A 9 24.47 -23.01 35.72
N SER A 10 24.70 -21.68 35.69
CA SER A 10 25.35 -20.94 36.78
C SER A 10 25.41 -19.43 36.51
N THR A 11 24.90 -18.66 37.47
CA THR A 11 25.04 -17.21 37.67
C THR A 11 25.88 -16.95 38.94
N ARG A 12 26.79 -15.98 38.86
CA ARG A 12 27.33 -15.12 39.95
C ARG A 12 27.91 -13.91 39.20
N GLU A 13 27.65 -12.65 39.51
CA GLU A 13 27.89 -11.97 40.79
C GLU A 13 27.24 -10.57 40.75
N ARG A 14 26.39 -10.23 41.73
CA ARG A 14 26.06 -8.85 42.14
C ARG A 14 26.68 -8.66 43.52
N GLU A 15 27.09 -7.42 43.81
CA GLU A 15 27.58 -6.85 45.08
C GLU A 15 29.09 -6.61 45.20
N ARG A 16 29.47 -5.34 45.02
CA ARG A 16 30.61 -4.56 45.58
C ARG A 16 30.56 -3.22 44.83
N LEU A 17 30.21 -2.06 45.40
CA LEU A 17 30.88 -1.33 46.48
C LEU A 17 29.96 -0.19 47.00
N ARG A 18 29.88 -0.03 48.32
CA ARG A 18 29.63 1.26 48.99
C ARG A 18 30.67 1.45 50.09
N ALA A 19 31.14 2.69 50.20
CA ALA A 19 31.79 3.36 51.34
C ALA A 19 33.33 3.28 51.53
N ALA A 20 34.03 4.35 51.11
CA ALA A 20 34.92 5.25 51.89
C ALA A 20 35.66 6.19 50.91
N GLY A 21 35.80 7.51 51.06
CA GLY A 21 35.48 8.42 52.16
C GLY A 21 35.54 9.90 51.74
N LYS A 22 35.26 10.73 52.76
CA LYS A 22 35.09 12.20 52.86
C LYS A 22 36.07 13.11 52.09
N GLY A 23 35.59 14.31 51.71
CA GLY A 23 36.44 15.51 51.57
C GLY A 23 35.88 16.71 50.79
N SER A 24 35.14 17.59 51.47
CA SER A 24 35.05 19.06 51.30
C SER A 24 34.73 19.74 49.95
N GLY A 25 33.64 20.54 49.96
CA GLY A 25 33.72 21.98 49.66
C GLY A 25 33.00 22.50 48.40
N GLY A 26 32.13 23.50 48.58
CA GLY A 26 31.92 24.57 47.57
C GLY A 26 30.51 24.71 47.00
N LEU A 27 29.89 25.84 47.31
CA LEU A 27 28.59 26.34 46.87
C LEU A 27 28.62 26.99 45.47
N GLY A 28 27.44 27.04 44.83
CA GLY A 28 27.10 27.86 43.65
C GLY A 28 26.50 26.98 42.55
N GLY A 29 25.26 27.08 42.11
CA GLY A 29 24.34 28.22 42.02
C GLY A 29 23.88 28.28 40.55
N GLY A 30 22.57 28.24 40.28
CA GLY A 30 22.04 28.68 38.98
C GLY A 30 21.13 27.71 38.21
N ALA A 31 19.86 28.12 38.16
CA ALA A 31 18.97 28.10 37.00
C ALA A 31 18.39 26.76 36.49
N SER A 32 17.12 26.59 36.83
CA SER A 32 16.09 25.93 36.03
C SER A 32 16.03 26.47 34.61
N THR A 33 16.01 25.60 33.60
CA THR A 33 15.26 25.84 32.36
C THR A 33 14.72 24.52 31.82
N SER A 34 13.41 24.48 31.60
CA SER A 34 12.72 23.45 30.84
C SER A 34 13.04 23.64 29.36
N GLN A 35 13.63 22.63 28.72
CA GLN A 35 13.78 22.60 27.27
C GLN A 35 12.70 21.70 26.67
N ARG A 36 11.77 22.34 25.96
CA ARG A 36 10.92 21.73 24.93
C ARG A 36 11.81 21.37 23.74
N SER A 37 11.60 20.17 23.21
CA SER A 37 12.17 19.67 21.94
C SER A 37 11.47 20.32 20.75
N PRO A 38 12.20 20.82 19.73
CA PRO A 38 11.65 21.04 18.40
C PRO A 38 12.39 20.17 17.38
N TYR A 39 11.72 19.13 16.89
CA TYR A 39 12.02 18.53 15.59
C TYR A 39 10.70 18.54 14.81
N GLN A 40 10.45 19.66 14.14
CA GLN A 40 9.49 19.73 13.04
C GLN A 40 10.26 19.45 11.76
N GLU A 41 9.68 18.59 10.93
CA GLU A 41 10.10 18.32 9.57
C GLU A 41 10.30 19.63 8.80
N VAL A 42 11.47 19.79 8.17
CA VAL A 42 11.68 20.78 7.13
C VAL A 42 11.27 20.10 5.83
N GLU A 43 10.03 20.32 5.42
CA GLU A 43 9.59 20.14 4.03
C GLU A 43 10.29 21.22 3.18
N ASP A 44 11.40 20.88 2.53
CA ASP A 44 11.89 21.65 1.39
C ASP A 44 11.30 21.05 0.09
N ASP A 45 10.87 21.95 -0.79
CA ASP A 45 10.28 21.75 -2.12
C ASP A 45 8.74 21.59 -2.25
N LYS A 46 7.95 22.49 -1.61
CA LYS A 46 6.62 22.90 -2.10
C LYS A 46 6.66 24.35 -2.62
N PRO A 47 6.08 24.68 -3.79
CA PRO A 47 5.95 26.06 -4.23
C PRO A 47 4.99 26.84 -3.32
N HIS A 48 5.46 27.95 -2.76
CA HIS A 48 4.69 28.87 -1.93
C HIS A 48 3.42 29.38 -2.63
N ILE A 49 2.24 28.94 -2.16
CA ILE A 49 0.98 29.68 -2.36
C ILE A 49 0.74 30.50 -1.10
N LYS A 50 1.19 31.77 -1.10
CA LYS A 50 0.80 32.76 -0.09
C LYS A 50 -0.45 33.51 -0.52
N ASN A 51 -1.48 33.41 0.33
CA ASN A 51 -2.51 34.41 0.66
C ASN A 51 -3.22 35.19 -0.46
N LYS A 52 -4.46 34.77 -0.74
CA LYS A 52 -5.58 35.70 -1.03
C LYS A 52 -6.83 35.28 -0.25
N GLN A 53 -6.84 35.55 1.04
CA GLN A 53 -8.07 35.71 1.83
C GLN A 53 -7.84 36.78 2.90
N GLU A 54 -7.76 38.03 2.46
CA GLU A 54 -8.11 39.20 3.26
C GLU A 54 -9.17 39.97 2.48
N GLY A 55 -10.39 39.94 2.99
CA GLY A 55 -11.54 40.64 2.42
C GLY A 55 -12.82 39.98 2.88
N PHE A 56 -13.59 40.71 3.70
CA PHE A 56 -14.93 40.37 4.19
C PHE A 56 -15.04 39.54 5.47
N ALA A 57 -14.65 40.15 6.59
CA ALA A 57 -15.38 40.01 7.84
C ALA A 57 -15.05 41.19 8.77
N LYS A 58 -15.75 42.33 8.61
CA LYS A 58 -15.92 43.40 9.60
C LYS A 58 -16.83 44.48 9.03
N LEU A 59 -18.14 44.32 9.16
CA LEU A 59 -19.04 45.43 9.48
C LEU A 59 -20.40 44.88 9.93
N PHE A 60 -20.62 44.87 11.24
CA PHE A 60 -21.96 44.88 11.82
C PHE A 60 -21.96 45.89 12.97
N ALA A 61 -23.05 46.65 13.05
CA ALA A 61 -23.50 47.60 14.08
C ALA A 61 -23.20 49.10 13.90
N PHE A 62 -24.16 49.82 13.30
CA PHE A 62 -24.82 51.06 13.80
C PHE A 62 -26.04 51.36 12.87
N ILE A 63 -27.31 51.09 13.25
CA ILE A 63 -28.31 52.01 13.88
C ILE A 63 -28.53 53.28 12.98
N GLU A 64 -29.70 53.69 12.44
CA GLU A 64 -31.13 53.61 12.80
C GLU A 64 -32.01 54.11 11.62
N GLY A 65 -33.27 53.66 11.50
CA GLY A 65 -34.43 54.53 11.21
C GLY A 65 -35.02 54.70 9.80
N ASN A 66 -36.31 54.30 9.65
CA ASN A 66 -37.36 54.73 8.69
C ASN A 66 -37.26 54.26 7.21
N THR A 67 -38.31 53.81 6.50
CA THR A 67 -39.78 53.84 6.64
C THR A 67 -40.46 52.91 5.61
N ASN A 68 -41.59 52.29 6.01
CA ASN A 68 -42.84 51.93 5.31
C ASN A 68 -42.89 51.20 3.93
N ASP A 69 -43.59 50.06 3.98
CA ASP A 69 -44.64 49.51 3.08
C ASP A 69 -44.60 49.72 1.55
N ASN A 70 -44.52 48.62 0.79
CA ASN A 70 -45.66 48.12 -0.02
C ASN A 70 -45.38 46.80 -0.79
N HIS A 71 -46.30 45.85 -0.59
CA HIS A 71 -46.84 44.81 -1.49
C HIS A 71 -45.97 43.89 -2.39
N MET A 72 -46.12 42.59 -2.08
CA MET A 72 -46.41 41.41 -2.94
C MET A 72 -45.58 41.15 -4.22
N VAL A 73 -45.00 39.95 -4.32
CA VAL A 73 -45.48 38.81 -5.15
C VAL A 73 -44.65 37.55 -4.85
N HIS A 74 -45.34 36.41 -4.72
CA HIS A 74 -44.80 35.06 -4.59
C HIS A 74 -43.89 34.65 -5.77
N MET A 75 -42.73 34.07 -5.48
CA MET A 75 -41.98 33.25 -6.45
C MET A 75 -41.86 31.81 -5.94
N ALA A 76 -42.37 30.88 -6.76
CA ALA A 76 -42.12 29.45 -6.68
C ALA A 76 -41.61 29.00 -8.06
N GLY A 77 -40.64 28.08 -8.05
CA GLY A 77 -40.24 27.30 -9.23
C GLY A 77 -38.85 27.62 -9.79
N LEU A 78 -37.85 26.81 -9.43
CA LEU A 78 -36.61 26.66 -10.17
C LEU A 78 -36.40 25.16 -10.41
N GLU A 79 -36.83 24.71 -11.59
CA GLU A 79 -36.37 23.46 -12.21
C GLU A 79 -35.29 23.82 -13.25
N LEU A 80 -34.21 23.06 -13.22
CA LEU A 80 -33.02 23.20 -14.05
C LEU A 80 -33.23 22.54 -15.42
N ALA A 81 -32.97 23.28 -16.50
CA ALA A 81 -32.88 22.75 -17.85
C ALA A 81 -31.42 22.31 -18.18
N PRO A 82 -31.22 21.24 -18.98
CA PRO A 82 -29.90 20.76 -19.39
C PRO A 82 -29.37 21.50 -20.63
N TRP A 83 -28.04 21.56 -20.73
CA TRP A 83 -27.27 22.31 -21.72
C TRP A 83 -27.10 21.55 -23.04
N ASP A 84 -27.32 22.28 -24.14
CA ASP A 84 -26.99 21.90 -25.51
C ASP A 84 -25.52 22.21 -25.88
N SER A 85 -25.06 21.43 -26.85
CA SER A 85 -23.83 21.41 -27.67
C SER A 85 -23.04 22.71 -27.92
N ILE A 86 -21.71 22.57 -28.00
CA ILE A 86 -20.80 23.45 -28.76
C ILE A 86 -19.97 22.60 -29.74
N ILE A 87 -19.93 23.04 -30.99
CA ILE A 87 -19.17 22.54 -32.15
C ILE A 87 -17.80 23.27 -32.22
N ASN A 88 -16.74 22.59 -32.65
CA ASN A 88 -15.45 23.21 -33.01
C ASN A 88 -15.30 23.41 -34.52
N ASP A 89 -14.69 24.54 -34.89
CA ASP A 89 -14.30 24.99 -36.23
C ASP A 89 -12.94 24.41 -36.64
N ASP A 90 -12.92 23.31 -37.39
CA ASP A 90 -11.81 22.89 -38.26
C ASP A 90 -12.11 21.56 -38.97
N GLY A 91 -12.93 21.62 -40.03
CA GLY A 91 -13.37 20.48 -40.81
C GLY A 91 -12.26 19.65 -41.47
N ARG A 92 -11.72 18.65 -40.76
CA ARG A 92 -11.12 17.43 -41.32
C ARG A 92 -11.40 16.21 -40.44
N GLU A 93 -11.89 15.14 -41.08
CA GLU A 93 -12.14 13.82 -40.50
C GLU A 93 -10.87 13.16 -39.94
N MET A 94 -11.01 12.44 -38.83
CA MET A 94 -10.29 11.18 -38.61
C MET A 94 -11.17 10.12 -37.94
N VAL A 95 -11.54 9.13 -38.75
CA VAL A 95 -11.50 7.67 -38.53
C VAL A 95 -11.93 7.10 -37.17
N GLN A 96 -13.01 6.31 -37.25
CA GLN A 96 -13.62 5.45 -36.23
C GLN A 96 -12.65 4.41 -35.63
N TYR A 97 -12.77 4.19 -34.31
CA TYR A 97 -12.68 2.85 -33.74
C TYR A 97 -13.89 2.53 -32.85
N SER A 98 -14.35 1.30 -33.04
CA SER A 98 -15.63 0.72 -32.66
C SER A 98 -15.82 0.52 -31.15
N LYS A 99 -16.94 1.02 -30.61
CA LYS A 99 -17.62 0.45 -29.43
C LYS A 99 -18.96 -0.14 -29.87
N SER A 100 -19.10 -1.46 -29.72
CA SER A 100 -20.32 -2.25 -29.85
C SER A 100 -20.32 -3.24 -28.68
N ARG A 101 -21.38 -3.58 -27.95
CA ARG A 101 -22.83 -3.36 -28.04
C ARG A 101 -23.41 -3.79 -26.67
N GLN A 102 -24.20 -2.93 -26.04
CA GLN A 102 -25.43 -3.26 -25.31
C GLN A 102 -26.34 -2.08 -25.66
N GLN A 103 -27.50 -2.23 -26.30
CA GLN A 103 -28.74 -2.73 -25.72
C GLN A 103 -29.73 -3.03 -26.87
N LEU A 104 -30.55 -4.07 -26.69
CA LEU A 104 -31.66 -4.42 -27.58
C LEU A 104 -32.97 -3.91 -26.98
N PHE A 105 -33.60 -3.01 -27.73
CA PHE A 105 -35.04 -2.82 -27.95
C PHE A 105 -36.05 -3.36 -26.92
N VAL A 106 -36.85 -2.45 -26.35
CA VAL A 106 -38.30 -2.61 -26.25
C VAL A 106 -38.97 -1.28 -26.65
N LYS A 107 -39.75 -1.32 -27.75
CA LYS A 107 -40.67 -0.26 -28.17
C LYS A 107 -41.93 -0.31 -27.30
N GLY A 108 -42.35 0.84 -26.80
CA GLY A 108 -43.60 1.01 -26.09
C GLY A 108 -44.84 0.98 -26.99
N LEU A 109 -45.99 0.79 -26.34
CA LEU A 109 -47.29 1.32 -26.75
C LEU A 109 -48.10 1.57 -25.46
N ASN A 110 -48.44 2.85 -25.24
CA ASN A 110 -49.39 3.31 -24.24
C ASN A 110 -50.82 2.98 -24.67
N ASN A 111 -51.69 2.68 -23.70
CA ASN A 111 -53.08 3.17 -23.68
C ASN A 111 -53.67 2.98 -22.28
N GLU A 112 -54.03 4.10 -21.64
CA GLU A 112 -54.88 4.15 -20.45
C GLU A 112 -56.36 4.28 -20.86
N ALA A 113 -57.27 3.56 -20.19
CA ALA A 113 -58.64 4.03 -19.90
C ALA A 113 -59.40 3.12 -18.89
N LYS A 114 -59.58 3.65 -17.67
CA LYS A 114 -60.83 3.80 -16.86
C LYS A 114 -61.81 2.63 -16.57
N PHE A 115 -61.98 2.42 -15.25
CA PHE A 115 -63.22 2.36 -14.43
C PHE A 115 -64.17 1.10 -14.38
N GLN A 116 -64.17 0.50 -13.17
CA GLN A 116 -65.29 0.07 -12.28
C GLN A 116 -66.19 -1.18 -12.49
N ASN A 117 -66.21 -1.98 -11.40
CA ASN A 117 -67.27 -2.75 -10.72
C ASN A 117 -67.98 -3.92 -11.44
N ILE A 118 -67.92 -5.11 -10.80
CA ILE A 118 -69.09 -5.90 -10.33
C ILE A 118 -68.59 -6.99 -9.35
N VAL A 119 -69.27 -7.11 -8.21
CA VAL A 119 -69.08 -8.07 -7.11
C VAL A 119 -70.19 -9.11 -7.13
N GLY A 120 -69.87 -10.38 -6.81
CA GLY A 120 -70.79 -11.44 -6.40
C GLY A 120 -71.34 -12.28 -7.56
N VAL A 121 -71.53 -13.60 -7.50
CA VAL A 121 -71.75 -14.56 -6.40
C VAL A 121 -71.53 -15.96 -7.00
N LEU A 122 -70.76 -16.85 -6.36
CA LEU A 122 -71.10 -18.27 -6.13
C LEU A 122 -69.89 -19.06 -5.60
N PHE A 123 -69.82 -19.08 -4.27
CA PHE A 123 -69.23 -20.15 -3.47
C PHE A 123 -70.05 -21.43 -3.73
N THR A 124 -69.44 -22.48 -4.26
CA THR A 124 -69.79 -23.91 -4.04
C THR A 124 -68.85 -24.76 -4.88
N VAL A 125 -67.72 -25.19 -4.31
CA VAL A 125 -67.20 -26.57 -4.30
C VAL A 125 -65.95 -26.52 -3.42
N LEU A 126 -66.13 -26.81 -2.14
CA LEU A 126 -65.05 -27.13 -1.20
C LEU A 126 -65.28 -28.58 -0.78
N LEU A 127 -64.19 -29.35 -0.79
CA LEU A 127 -63.97 -30.62 -0.09
C LEU A 127 -64.47 -31.90 -0.80
N ALA A 128 -63.66 -32.39 -1.74
CA ALA A 128 -63.35 -33.82 -1.81
C ALA A 128 -62.02 -34.06 -2.55
N GLY A 129 -60.97 -34.34 -1.78
CA GLY A 129 -59.89 -35.28 -2.11
C GLY A 129 -59.21 -35.20 -3.47
N LEU A 130 -58.18 -34.37 -3.58
CA LEU A 130 -57.01 -34.67 -4.42
C LEU A 130 -55.76 -34.54 -3.56
N GLY A 131 -55.19 -35.69 -3.21
CA GLY A 131 -53.89 -35.77 -2.55
C GLY A 131 -52.81 -35.22 -3.47
N VAL A 132 -52.40 -33.98 -3.21
CA VAL A 132 -51.12 -33.47 -3.68
C VAL A 132 -50.12 -33.77 -2.58
N ARG A 133 -49.22 -34.73 -2.86
CA ARG A 133 -48.01 -34.89 -2.06
C ARG A 133 -47.28 -33.55 -2.12
N ILE A 134 -47.25 -32.81 -1.02
CA ILE A 134 -46.22 -31.81 -0.78
C ILE A 134 -44.94 -32.62 -0.63
N GLY A 135 -44.28 -32.91 -1.75
CA GLY A 135 -42.87 -33.20 -1.71
C GLY A 135 -42.23 -31.95 -1.17
N GLU A 136 -41.67 -32.02 0.05
CA GLU A 136 -40.59 -31.13 0.41
C GLU A 136 -39.60 -31.19 -0.74
N CYS A 137 -39.58 -30.13 -1.55
CA CYS A 137 -38.48 -29.91 -2.46
C CYS A 137 -37.32 -29.55 -1.55
N ARG A 138 -36.66 -30.57 -0.99
CA ARG A 138 -35.28 -30.45 -0.55
C ARG A 138 -34.52 -30.08 -1.81
N VAL A 139 -34.41 -28.78 -2.06
CA VAL A 139 -33.32 -28.24 -2.85
C VAL A 139 -32.09 -28.69 -2.09
N ARG A 140 -31.54 -29.82 -2.50
CA ARG A 140 -30.19 -30.22 -2.14
C ARG A 140 -29.33 -29.18 -2.84
N THR A 141 -29.11 -28.05 -2.19
CA THR A 141 -28.12 -27.07 -2.61
C THR A 141 -26.86 -27.89 -2.85
N ARG A 142 -26.42 -27.96 -4.10
CA ARG A 142 -25.08 -28.47 -4.36
C ARG A 142 -24.18 -27.53 -3.55
N LEU A 143 -23.50 -28.07 -2.54
CA LEU A 143 -22.35 -27.41 -1.96
C LEU A 143 -21.42 -27.21 -3.15
N ASN A 144 -21.38 -25.99 -3.68
CA ASN A 144 -20.45 -25.67 -4.74
C ASN A 144 -19.07 -25.60 -4.08
N ASP A 145 -18.17 -26.48 -4.51
CA ASP A 145 -16.78 -26.38 -4.13
C ASP A 145 -16.25 -25.06 -4.71
N LEU A 146 -15.69 -24.21 -3.86
CA LEU A 146 -15.08 -22.94 -4.23
C LEU A 146 -13.61 -23.19 -4.51
N GLU A 147 -13.18 -22.89 -5.73
CA GLU A 147 -11.80 -23.05 -6.19
C GLU A 147 -11.00 -21.75 -6.12
N TYR A 148 -9.76 -21.81 -5.65
CA TYR A 148 -8.88 -20.65 -5.56
C TYR A 148 -7.42 -21.05 -5.79
N PRO A 149 -6.58 -20.18 -6.38
CA PRO A 149 -5.18 -20.48 -6.60
C PRO A 149 -4.35 -20.28 -5.31
N ALA A 150 -3.55 -21.27 -4.92
CA ALA A 150 -2.63 -21.14 -3.80
C ALA A 150 -1.34 -21.97 -3.93
N ILE A 151 -0.25 -21.51 -3.31
CA ILE A 151 1.03 -22.27 -3.21
C ILE A 151 0.82 -23.65 -2.54
N SER A 152 -0.11 -23.71 -1.57
CA SER A 152 -0.45 -24.90 -0.81
C SER A 152 -1.96 -24.98 -0.57
N CYS A 153 -2.54 -26.15 -0.81
CA CYS A 153 -3.94 -26.41 -0.47
C CYS A 153 -4.04 -26.88 0.98
N ARG A 154 -5.11 -26.46 1.66
CA ARG A 154 -5.36 -26.80 3.06
C ARG A 154 -6.28 -28.00 3.17
N LYS A 155 -5.92 -28.96 4.01
CA LYS A 155 -6.75 -30.14 4.28
C LYS A 155 -7.96 -29.79 5.16
N HIS A 156 -7.77 -28.84 6.07
CA HIS A 156 -8.78 -28.43 7.04
C HIS A 156 -9.32 -27.04 6.68
N SER A 157 -10.60 -26.81 6.93
CA SER A 157 -11.25 -25.52 6.69
C SER A 157 -12.30 -25.22 7.76
N ALA A 158 -12.41 -23.98 8.19
CA ALA A 158 -13.47 -23.51 9.06
C ALA A 158 -13.91 -22.09 8.68
N VAL A 159 -15.10 -21.68 9.10
CA VAL A 159 -15.61 -20.32 8.87
C VAL A 159 -15.52 -19.51 10.16
N LEU A 160 -15.18 -18.24 10.06
CA LEU A 160 -15.04 -17.35 11.22
C LEU A 160 -16.31 -17.29 12.09
N SER A 161 -17.50 -17.38 11.48
CA SER A 161 -18.79 -17.43 12.19
C SER A 161 -18.92 -18.68 13.09
N ASP A 162 -18.27 -19.79 12.75
CA ASP A 162 -18.32 -21.03 13.55
C ASP A 162 -17.61 -20.86 14.91
N PHE A 163 -16.71 -19.87 15.00
CA PHE A 163 -16.02 -19.48 16.23
C PHE A 163 -16.75 -18.36 17.00
N GLY A 164 -17.96 -17.99 16.57
CA GLY A 164 -18.77 -16.93 17.19
C GLY A 164 -18.50 -15.54 16.63
N GLY A 165 -17.86 -15.42 15.46
CA GLY A 165 -17.67 -14.14 14.80
C GLY A 165 -18.99 -13.50 14.34
N VAL A 166 -19.06 -12.18 14.41
CA VAL A 166 -20.23 -11.38 14.03
C VAL A 166 -19.83 -10.33 12.99
N GLY A 167 -20.37 -10.46 11.78
CA GLY A 167 -20.06 -9.61 10.62
C GLY A 167 -20.92 -8.34 10.50
N ASP A 168 -21.24 -7.66 11.61
CA ASP A 168 -22.14 -6.49 11.66
C ASP A 168 -21.42 -5.12 11.53
N GLY A 169 -20.09 -5.12 11.46
CA GLY A 169 -19.22 -3.95 11.41
C GLY A 169 -19.09 -3.19 12.73
N LYS A 170 -19.58 -3.75 13.85
CA LYS A 170 -19.61 -3.10 15.16
C LYS A 170 -19.06 -3.98 16.27
N THR A 171 -19.34 -5.28 16.22
CA THR A 171 -18.86 -6.24 17.19
C THR A 171 -17.37 -6.50 16.94
N SER A 172 -16.54 -6.31 17.97
CA SER A 172 -15.12 -6.64 17.89
C SER A 172 -14.95 -8.16 17.79
N ASN A 173 -14.31 -8.60 16.71
CA ASN A 173 -13.96 -9.98 16.42
C ASN A 173 -12.51 -10.31 16.77
N THR A 174 -11.77 -9.39 17.41
CA THR A 174 -10.34 -9.55 17.73
C THR A 174 -10.06 -10.87 18.44
N LYS A 175 -10.82 -11.17 19.50
CA LYS A 175 -10.70 -12.43 20.24
C LYS A 175 -11.15 -13.65 19.43
N VAL A 176 -12.12 -13.47 18.53
CA VAL A 176 -12.62 -14.55 17.66
C VAL A 176 -11.55 -14.94 16.64
N PHE A 177 -10.92 -13.98 15.96
CA PHE A 177 -9.80 -14.23 15.05
C PHE A 177 -8.65 -14.94 15.77
N GLN A 178 -8.22 -14.39 16.92
CA GLN A 178 -7.15 -14.99 17.73
C GLN A 178 -7.48 -16.43 18.16
N TYR A 179 -8.71 -16.68 18.60
CA TYR A 179 -9.15 -18.02 19.00
C TYR A 179 -9.24 -18.98 17.81
N ALA A 180 -9.84 -18.56 16.70
CA ALA A 180 -9.97 -19.37 15.49
C ALA A 180 -8.60 -19.79 14.94
N ILE A 181 -7.67 -18.85 14.80
CA ILE A 181 -6.33 -19.12 14.29
C ILE A 181 -5.55 -20.03 15.25
N SER A 182 -5.63 -19.78 16.56
CA SER A 182 -5.00 -20.65 17.57
C SER A 182 -5.54 -22.08 17.50
N ASN A 183 -6.86 -22.25 17.42
CA ASN A 183 -7.50 -23.57 17.30
C ASN A 183 -7.07 -24.30 16.01
N LEU A 184 -7.05 -23.59 14.89
CA LEU A 184 -6.69 -24.14 13.59
C LEU A 184 -5.18 -24.42 13.45
N SER A 185 -4.32 -23.77 14.23
CA SER A 185 -2.87 -23.98 14.20
C SER A 185 -2.46 -25.43 14.53
N HIS A 186 -3.28 -26.17 15.28
CA HIS A 186 -3.04 -27.59 15.57
C HIS A 186 -3.03 -28.47 14.33
N PHE A 187 -3.63 -28.01 13.22
CA PHE A 187 -3.66 -28.72 11.94
C PHE A 187 -2.41 -28.46 11.08
N ALA A 188 -1.46 -27.65 11.53
CA ALA A 188 -0.25 -27.32 10.77
C ALA A 188 0.51 -28.57 10.26
N SER A 189 0.64 -29.58 11.11
CA SER A 189 1.32 -30.85 10.76
C SER A 189 0.48 -31.82 9.92
N ASP A 190 -0.82 -31.55 9.74
CA ASP A 190 -1.76 -32.38 8.97
C ASP A 190 -2.32 -31.61 7.76
N GLY A 191 -1.42 -30.97 7.00
CA GLY A 191 -1.77 -30.27 5.76
C GLY A 191 -2.33 -28.85 5.96
N GLY A 192 -2.26 -28.31 7.17
CA GLY A 192 -2.63 -26.92 7.45
C GLY A 192 -4.13 -26.66 7.41
N ALA A 193 -4.48 -25.41 7.71
CA ALA A 193 -5.86 -24.97 7.84
C ALA A 193 -6.18 -23.70 7.06
N LEU A 194 -7.39 -23.63 6.54
CA LEU A 194 -8.00 -22.46 5.93
C LEU A 194 -9.06 -21.88 6.86
N LEU A 195 -9.00 -20.57 7.09
CA LEU A 195 -10.06 -19.79 7.75
C LEU A 195 -10.78 -18.92 6.73
N VAL A 196 -12.06 -19.20 6.50
CA VAL A 196 -12.95 -18.42 5.64
C VAL A 196 -13.53 -17.24 6.42
N VAL A 197 -13.38 -16.02 5.91
CA VAL A 197 -14.13 -14.84 6.32
C VAL A 197 -15.30 -14.67 5.33
N PRO A 198 -16.56 -14.91 5.75
CA PRO A 198 -17.70 -14.87 4.84
C PRO A 198 -18.19 -13.42 4.60
N PRO A 199 -19.16 -13.19 3.68
CA PRO A 199 -19.75 -11.88 3.46
C PRO A 199 -20.18 -11.20 4.76
N GLY A 200 -19.90 -9.91 4.88
CA GLY A 200 -20.16 -9.15 6.09
C GLY A 200 -19.00 -8.21 6.47
N LYS A 201 -19.20 -7.43 7.52
CA LYS A 201 -18.23 -6.45 8.03
C LYS A 201 -17.65 -6.92 9.36
N TRP A 202 -16.37 -7.25 9.40
CA TRP A 202 -15.71 -7.92 10.53
C TRP A 202 -14.76 -6.95 11.21
N LEU A 203 -15.26 -6.18 12.18
CA LEU A 203 -14.44 -5.26 12.97
C LEU A 203 -13.45 -6.06 13.83
N THR A 204 -12.15 -5.73 13.77
CA THR A 204 -11.10 -6.39 14.53
C THR A 204 -9.88 -5.49 14.69
N GLY A 205 -9.20 -5.57 15.83
CA GLY A 205 -7.82 -5.14 15.97
C GLY A 205 -6.85 -6.20 15.48
N SER A 206 -5.61 -6.13 15.95
CA SER A 206 -4.50 -6.97 15.48
C SER A 206 -4.68 -8.46 15.82
N PHE A 207 -4.38 -9.31 14.85
CA PHE A 207 -4.29 -10.76 15.04
C PHE A 207 -3.11 -11.36 14.29
N ASN A 208 -2.58 -12.46 14.85
CA ASN A 208 -1.39 -13.11 14.33
C ASN A 208 -1.75 -14.36 13.54
N LEU A 209 -1.15 -14.55 12.36
CA LEU A 209 -1.22 -15.79 11.59
C LEU A 209 -0.24 -16.84 12.14
N THR A 210 -0.38 -18.08 11.64
CA THR A 210 0.50 -19.21 11.96
C THR A 210 0.99 -19.88 10.67
N SER A 211 1.98 -20.78 10.77
CA SER A 211 2.51 -21.51 9.61
C SER A 211 1.47 -22.49 9.04
N HIS A 212 1.59 -22.80 7.75
CA HIS A 212 0.65 -23.68 7.03
C HIS A 212 -0.81 -23.21 7.13
N PHE A 213 -1.02 -21.90 7.01
CA PHE A 213 -2.31 -21.26 7.19
C PHE A 213 -2.78 -20.55 5.93
N THR A 214 -4.10 -20.55 5.70
CA THR A 214 -4.74 -19.72 4.67
C THR A 214 -5.82 -18.87 5.30
N LEU A 215 -5.70 -17.54 5.21
CA LEU A 215 -6.80 -16.62 5.46
C LEU A 215 -7.50 -16.33 4.12
N PHE A 216 -8.78 -16.69 4.02
CA PHE A 216 -9.56 -16.57 2.78
C PHE A 216 -10.73 -15.60 2.96
N LEU A 217 -10.75 -14.49 2.22
CA LEU A 217 -11.85 -13.52 2.24
C LEU A 217 -12.80 -13.77 1.06
N GLN A 218 -14.06 -14.09 1.35
CA GLN A 218 -15.07 -14.22 0.29
C GLN A 218 -15.41 -12.85 -0.33
N ASN A 219 -16.04 -12.88 -1.51
CA ASN A 219 -16.64 -11.68 -2.08
C ASN A 219 -17.61 -11.04 -1.07
N GLU A 220 -17.63 -9.71 -0.97
CA GLU A 220 -18.41 -8.95 0.02
C GLU A 220 -18.00 -9.15 1.50
N ALA A 221 -16.94 -9.90 1.79
CA ALA A 221 -16.30 -9.87 3.11
C ALA A 221 -15.47 -8.59 3.24
N THR A 222 -15.60 -7.87 4.35
CA THR A 222 -14.78 -6.71 4.69
C THR A 222 -14.20 -6.87 6.08
N ILE A 223 -12.89 -7.02 6.22
CA ILE A 223 -12.20 -6.85 7.51
C ILE A 223 -12.08 -5.35 7.77
N LEU A 224 -12.56 -4.87 8.92
CA LEU A 224 -12.48 -3.47 9.33
C LEU A 224 -11.48 -3.34 10.49
N ALA A 225 -10.41 -2.57 10.31
CA ALA A 225 -9.41 -2.37 11.33
C ALA A 225 -9.95 -1.50 12.48
N SER A 226 -9.83 -1.97 13.71
CA SER A 226 -10.33 -1.26 14.90
C SER A 226 -9.62 0.08 15.12
N GLN A 227 -10.38 1.10 15.51
CA GLN A 227 -9.84 2.39 15.94
C GLN A 227 -9.55 2.44 17.45
N ASP A 228 -9.82 1.34 18.18
CA ASP A 228 -9.43 1.20 19.58
C ASP A 228 -7.97 0.77 19.68
N GLU A 229 -7.08 1.70 20.03
CA GLU A 229 -5.63 1.47 20.19
C GLU A 229 -5.30 0.33 21.17
N SER A 230 -6.19 0.00 22.11
CA SER A 230 -5.97 -1.11 23.05
C SER A 230 -6.02 -2.49 22.39
N GLU A 231 -6.59 -2.59 21.19
CA GLU A 231 -6.61 -3.82 20.39
C GLU A 231 -5.36 -3.98 19.49
N TRP A 232 -4.37 -3.10 19.64
CA TRP A 232 -3.13 -3.10 18.88
C TRP A 232 -1.94 -3.34 19.84
N PRO A 233 -1.44 -4.58 19.93
CA PRO A 233 -0.26 -4.88 20.73
C PRO A 233 0.94 -4.01 20.33
N THR A 234 1.79 -3.68 21.29
CA THR A 234 3.01 -2.90 21.02
C THR A 234 4.17 -3.84 20.73
N LEU A 235 4.95 -3.52 19.70
CA LEU A 235 6.14 -4.23 19.26
C LEU A 235 7.37 -3.33 19.37
N PRO A 236 8.57 -3.91 19.55
CA PRO A 236 9.80 -3.14 19.46
C PRO A 236 9.98 -2.54 18.06
N VAL A 237 10.85 -1.53 17.96
CA VAL A 237 11.33 -1.01 16.68
C VAL A 237 11.93 -2.12 15.83
N LEU A 238 11.87 -1.95 14.51
CA LEU A 238 12.52 -2.89 13.60
C LEU A 238 14.02 -2.92 13.88
N PRO A 239 14.64 -4.12 13.96
CA PRO A 239 16.05 -4.25 14.32
C PRO A 239 16.98 -3.53 13.34
N SER A 240 16.57 -3.35 12.07
CA SER A 240 17.33 -2.63 11.06
C SER A 240 17.04 -1.11 10.98
N TYR A 241 16.22 -0.53 11.88
CA TYR A 241 15.80 0.89 11.80
C TYR A 241 16.28 1.77 12.95
N GLY A 242 16.57 1.19 14.12
CA GLY A 242 17.05 1.91 15.31
C GLY A 242 16.03 2.79 16.03
N ARG A 243 14.98 3.26 15.36
CA ARG A 243 13.81 3.95 15.93
C ARG A 243 12.53 3.60 15.17
N GLY A 244 11.38 4.00 15.72
CA GLY A 244 10.12 3.94 15.00
C GLY A 244 10.06 4.95 13.84
N ARG A 245 9.26 4.61 12.81
CA ARG A 245 9.17 5.38 11.56
C ARG A 245 8.40 6.69 11.72
N ASP A 246 7.28 6.66 12.46
CA ASP A 246 6.47 7.87 12.73
C ASP A 246 6.82 8.54 14.06
N ALA A 247 7.31 7.76 15.03
CA ALA A 247 7.56 8.22 16.39
C ALA A 247 8.80 7.51 16.98
N PRO A 248 9.50 8.10 17.96
CA PRO A 248 10.75 7.54 18.49
C PRO A 248 10.55 6.24 19.30
N GLY A 249 9.33 5.95 19.75
CA GLY A 249 9.01 4.71 20.44
C GLY A 249 9.02 3.47 19.54
N GLY A 250 8.45 2.38 20.05
CA GLY A 250 8.21 1.17 19.27
C GLY A 250 7.14 1.37 18.18
N ARG A 251 6.40 0.31 17.89
CA ARG A 251 5.36 0.31 16.87
C ARG A 251 4.12 -0.40 17.35
N PHE A 252 2.96 -0.02 16.84
CA PHE A 252 1.79 -0.89 16.93
C PHE A 252 2.03 -2.13 16.03
N SER A 253 1.53 -3.28 16.48
CA SER A 253 1.45 -4.50 15.65
C SER A 253 0.59 -4.23 14.43
N SER A 254 0.86 -4.88 13.31
CA SER A 254 0.02 -4.75 12.10
C SER A 254 -1.34 -5.42 12.28
N LEU A 255 -2.32 -5.05 11.45
CA LEU A 255 -3.67 -5.61 11.54
C LEU A 255 -3.62 -7.13 11.35
N ILE A 256 -2.94 -7.55 10.29
CA ILE A 256 -2.61 -8.95 10.02
C ILE A 256 -1.10 -9.09 10.16
N PHE A 257 -0.68 -9.71 11.24
CA PHE A 257 0.74 -9.86 11.57
C PHE A 257 1.17 -11.34 11.50
N GLY A 258 2.43 -11.58 11.16
CA GLY A 258 3.03 -12.91 11.21
C GLY A 258 4.53 -12.79 11.40
N THR A 259 5.13 -13.66 12.20
CA THR A 259 6.59 -13.72 12.33
C THR A 259 7.11 -15.15 12.49
N ASN A 260 8.25 -15.46 11.88
CA ASN A 260 8.84 -16.81 11.89
C ASN A 260 7.87 -17.86 11.33
N LEU A 261 7.20 -17.53 10.23
CA LEU A 261 6.20 -18.39 9.61
C LEU A 261 6.73 -18.99 8.30
N THR A 262 6.20 -20.16 7.96
CA THR A 262 6.36 -20.77 6.64
C THR A 262 4.99 -21.09 6.05
N ASP A 263 4.85 -20.99 4.74
CA ASP A 263 3.65 -21.42 3.99
C ASP A 263 2.39 -20.70 4.49
N VAL A 264 2.33 -19.39 4.21
CA VAL A 264 1.21 -18.51 4.60
C VAL A 264 0.54 -17.96 3.36
N VAL A 265 -0.79 -18.10 3.30
CA VAL A 265 -1.60 -17.60 2.19
C VAL A 265 -2.65 -16.64 2.71
N ILE A 266 -2.69 -15.42 2.18
CA ILE A 266 -3.76 -14.45 2.39
C ILE A 266 -4.39 -14.19 1.03
N THR A 267 -5.60 -14.69 0.83
CA THR A 267 -6.26 -14.60 -0.48
C THR A 267 -7.77 -14.53 -0.38
N GLY A 268 -8.47 -14.53 -1.51
CA GLY A 268 -9.91 -14.41 -1.52
C GLY A 268 -10.49 -14.27 -2.91
N TYR A 269 -11.80 -14.02 -2.93
CA TYR A 269 -12.52 -13.60 -4.14
C TYR A 269 -12.72 -12.09 -4.12
N ASN A 270 -11.60 -11.35 -4.09
CA ASN A 270 -11.61 -9.90 -4.02
C ASN A 270 -12.34 -9.34 -2.78
N GLY A 271 -12.26 -10.04 -1.65
CA GLY A 271 -12.70 -9.49 -0.37
C GLY A 271 -11.84 -8.29 0.04
N THR A 272 -12.40 -7.45 0.91
CA THR A 272 -11.81 -6.16 1.27
C THR A 272 -11.15 -6.20 2.64
N ILE A 273 -9.98 -5.57 2.77
CA ILE A 273 -9.40 -5.19 4.06
C ILE A 273 -9.37 -3.67 4.10
N ASP A 274 -10.15 -3.08 5.01
CA ASP A 274 -10.25 -1.64 5.23
C ASP A 274 -9.54 -1.26 6.53
N GLY A 275 -8.44 -0.52 6.39
CA GLY A 275 -7.58 -0.09 7.48
C GLY A 275 -8.17 1.03 8.34
N GLN A 276 -9.29 1.64 7.95
CA GLN A 276 -9.91 2.79 8.62
C GLN A 276 -8.89 3.89 8.99
N GLY A 277 -7.95 4.16 8.08
CA GLY A 277 -6.71 4.90 8.34
C GLY A 277 -6.87 6.36 8.75
N SER A 278 -8.01 7.00 8.47
CA SER A 278 -8.23 8.43 8.79
C SER A 278 -7.98 8.78 10.26
N TYR A 279 -8.35 7.89 11.18
CA TYR A 279 -8.04 8.04 12.61
C TYR A 279 -6.53 8.21 12.86
N TRP A 280 -5.72 7.39 12.17
CA TRP A 280 -4.27 7.35 12.34
C TRP A 280 -3.57 8.50 11.61
N TRP A 281 -4.05 8.87 10.42
CA TRP A 281 -3.52 9.99 9.64
C TRP A 281 -3.71 11.32 10.37
N ASP A 282 -4.89 11.53 10.97
CA ASP A 282 -5.18 12.72 11.78
C ASP A 282 -4.19 12.86 12.95
N LYS A 283 -3.91 11.76 13.66
CA LYS A 283 -2.96 11.77 14.78
C LYS A 283 -1.52 11.99 14.31
N PHE A 284 -1.14 11.41 13.17
CA PHE A 284 0.17 11.63 12.56
C PHE A 284 0.39 13.11 12.25
N GLN A 285 -0.54 13.73 11.52
CA GLN A 285 -0.46 15.14 11.14
C GLN A 285 -0.47 16.09 12.35
N LYS A 286 -1.16 15.72 13.44
CA LYS A 286 -1.16 16.49 14.70
C LYS A 286 0.06 16.24 15.59
N GLY A 287 0.94 15.28 15.24
CA GLY A 287 2.10 14.91 16.05
C GLY A 287 1.73 14.24 17.38
N GLU A 288 0.60 13.53 17.44
CA GLU A 288 0.04 12.93 18.66
C GLU A 288 0.47 11.47 18.87
N LEU A 289 1.35 10.95 18.02
CA LEU A 289 1.82 9.57 18.05
C LEU A 289 3.07 9.41 18.92
N ASN A 290 3.05 8.43 19.83
CA ASN A 290 4.21 8.00 20.59
C ASN A 290 4.86 6.72 20.03
N LEU A 291 4.13 5.99 19.18
CA LEU A 291 4.54 4.76 18.51
C LEU A 291 4.32 4.90 17.01
N THR A 292 5.05 4.13 16.21
CA THR A 292 4.77 4.00 14.77
C THR A 292 3.37 3.44 14.54
N ARG A 293 2.62 4.02 13.60
CA ARG A 293 1.28 3.53 13.22
C ARG A 293 1.34 2.06 12.80
N PRO A 294 0.25 1.31 12.98
CA PRO A 294 0.19 -0.06 12.50
C PRO A 294 0.25 -0.10 10.97
N TYR A 295 0.78 -1.19 10.41
CA TYR A 295 0.62 -1.50 8.99
C TYR A 295 -0.59 -2.42 8.78
N MET A 296 -1.04 -2.57 7.53
CA MET A 296 -2.18 -3.44 7.27
C MET A 296 -1.78 -4.92 7.28
N ILE A 297 -0.79 -5.33 6.49
CA ILE A 297 -0.26 -6.70 6.46
C ILE A 297 1.25 -6.65 6.67
N GLU A 298 1.77 -7.35 7.68
CA GLU A 298 3.21 -7.45 7.92
C GLU A 298 3.64 -8.88 8.23
N MET A 299 4.52 -9.43 7.37
CA MET A 299 5.12 -10.75 7.53
C MET A 299 6.61 -10.59 7.78
N MET A 300 7.07 -10.96 8.97
CA MET A 300 8.45 -10.80 9.39
C MET A 300 9.19 -12.14 9.46
N PHE A 301 10.45 -12.23 9.05
CA PHE A 301 11.25 -13.45 9.24
C PHE A 301 10.57 -14.71 8.72
N SER A 302 9.88 -14.63 7.58
CA SER A 302 8.98 -15.68 7.11
C SER A 302 9.32 -16.10 5.68
N ASP A 303 8.92 -17.31 5.30
CA ASP A 303 9.13 -17.83 3.95
C ASP A 303 7.86 -18.45 3.35
N HIS A 304 7.83 -18.61 2.03
CA HIS A 304 6.69 -19.15 1.28
C HIS A 304 5.39 -18.37 1.57
N ILE A 305 5.38 -17.10 1.19
CA ILE A 305 4.29 -16.17 1.45
C ILE A 305 3.52 -15.92 0.16
N GLN A 306 2.19 -16.02 0.21
CA GLN A 306 1.31 -15.59 -0.87
C GLN A 306 0.29 -14.57 -0.37
N ILE A 307 0.22 -13.40 -1.00
CA ILE A 307 -0.81 -12.39 -0.77
C ILE A 307 -1.46 -12.07 -2.12
N SER A 308 -2.74 -12.41 -2.30
CA SER A 308 -3.31 -12.33 -3.65
C SER A 308 -4.82 -12.16 -3.73
N ASN A 309 -5.33 -11.53 -4.80
CA ASN A 309 -6.76 -11.41 -5.12
C ASN A 309 -7.60 -10.74 -4.02
N LEU A 310 -7.13 -9.58 -3.56
CA LEU A 310 -7.76 -8.79 -2.49
C LEU A 310 -7.87 -7.32 -2.90
N THR A 311 -8.86 -6.65 -2.30
CA THR A 311 -8.94 -5.18 -2.30
C THR A 311 -8.49 -4.68 -0.94
N LEU A 312 -7.48 -3.80 -0.91
CA LEU A 312 -6.95 -3.18 0.31
C LEU A 312 -7.23 -1.69 0.26
N ILE A 313 -7.87 -1.13 1.29
CA ILE A 313 -8.20 0.30 1.33
C ILE A 313 -7.82 0.96 2.66
N ASN A 314 -7.50 2.24 2.61
CA ASN A 314 -7.33 3.12 3.77
C ASN A 314 -6.40 2.57 4.86
N SER A 315 -5.23 2.05 4.51
CA SER A 315 -4.26 1.60 5.52
C SER A 315 -3.87 2.73 6.49
N PRO A 316 -3.69 2.46 7.80
CA PRO A 316 -3.17 3.45 8.75
C PRO A 316 -1.81 4.05 8.34
N SER A 317 -0.96 3.24 7.70
CA SER A 317 0.32 3.60 7.08
C SER A 317 0.58 2.64 5.91
N TRP A 318 1.71 1.93 5.85
CA TRP A 318 2.04 1.00 4.77
C TRP A 318 1.00 -0.13 4.65
N PHE A 319 0.70 -0.55 3.42
CA PHE A 319 -0.31 -1.59 3.16
C PHE A 319 0.28 -3.00 3.30
N VAL A 320 1.29 -3.36 2.53
CA VAL A 320 1.84 -4.71 2.49
C VAL A 320 3.35 -4.68 2.74
N HIS A 321 3.76 -5.07 3.94
CA HIS A 321 5.15 -4.98 4.40
C HIS A 321 5.73 -6.38 4.73
N PRO A 322 6.12 -7.18 3.73
CA PRO A 322 7.01 -8.29 3.98
C PRO A 322 8.40 -7.77 4.36
N ILE A 323 8.94 -8.27 5.45
CA ILE A 323 10.26 -7.85 5.95
C ILE A 323 11.10 -9.03 6.42
N TYR A 324 12.39 -9.04 6.09
CA TYR A 324 13.32 -10.14 6.43
C TYR A 324 12.85 -11.51 5.93
N SER A 325 12.18 -11.54 4.79
CA SER A 325 11.38 -12.68 4.34
C SER A 325 11.79 -13.14 2.94
N SER A 326 11.49 -14.40 2.59
CA SER A 326 11.81 -14.95 1.27
C SER A 326 10.66 -15.70 0.62
N ASP A 327 10.79 -15.96 -0.69
CA ASP A 327 9.85 -16.78 -1.46
C ASP A 327 8.42 -16.21 -1.41
N ILE A 328 8.29 -15.00 -1.94
CA ILE A 328 7.10 -14.16 -1.76
C ILE A 328 6.39 -13.97 -3.10
N ILE A 329 5.08 -14.23 -3.12
CA ILE A 329 4.20 -13.96 -4.25
C ILE A 329 3.16 -12.94 -3.80
N ILE A 330 3.15 -11.77 -4.45
CA ILE A 330 2.12 -10.76 -4.31
C ILE A 330 1.46 -10.58 -5.68
N GLN A 331 0.17 -10.90 -5.80
CA GLN A 331 -0.49 -10.95 -7.10
C GLN A 331 -1.95 -10.48 -7.08
N GLY A 332 -2.35 -9.66 -8.06
CA GLY A 332 -3.77 -9.35 -8.24
C GLY A 332 -4.35 -8.49 -7.13
N LEU A 333 -3.56 -7.60 -6.53
CA LEU A 333 -4.02 -6.68 -5.49
C LEU A 333 -4.59 -5.40 -6.11
N THR A 334 -5.71 -4.93 -5.56
CA THR A 334 -6.20 -3.57 -5.76
C THR A 334 -5.98 -2.79 -4.47
N ILE A 335 -5.07 -1.82 -4.47
CA ILE A 335 -4.72 -1.02 -3.29
C ILE A 335 -5.19 0.42 -3.52
N LEU A 336 -6.00 0.96 -2.62
CA LEU A 336 -6.58 2.28 -2.76
C LEU A 336 -6.45 3.09 -1.45
N ALA A 337 -5.69 4.18 -1.52
CA ALA A 337 -5.66 5.21 -0.50
C ALA A 337 -6.05 6.57 -1.09
N PRO A 338 -6.62 7.49 -0.28
CA PRO A 338 -6.63 8.89 -0.63
C PRO A 338 -5.22 9.38 -0.96
N VAL A 339 -5.06 10.12 -2.06
CA VAL A 339 -3.74 10.55 -2.55
C VAL A 339 -3.02 11.54 -1.63
N ASP A 340 -3.72 12.11 -0.66
CA ASP A 340 -3.22 13.01 0.38
C ASP A 340 -2.97 12.31 1.73
N SER A 341 -3.16 10.98 1.80
CA SER A 341 -2.93 10.21 3.02
C SER A 341 -1.42 9.99 3.27
N PRO A 342 -0.93 10.24 4.50
CA PRO A 342 0.50 10.20 4.78
C PRO A 342 1.04 8.77 4.90
N ASN A 343 2.12 8.48 4.15
CA ASN A 343 2.91 7.24 4.24
C ASN A 343 2.05 5.98 4.04
N THR A 344 1.22 6.01 3.01
CA THR A 344 0.36 4.89 2.59
C THR A 344 0.96 4.12 1.43
N ASP A 345 2.26 3.84 1.50
CA ASP A 345 3.02 3.03 0.56
C ASP A 345 2.25 1.71 0.27
N GLY A 346 2.20 1.31 -1.00
CA GLY A 346 1.40 0.16 -1.43
C GLY A 346 2.02 -1.18 -1.05
N ILE A 347 3.22 -1.46 -1.53
CA ILE A 347 3.94 -2.70 -1.23
C ILE A 347 5.40 -2.37 -0.90
N ASP A 348 5.87 -2.87 0.24
CA ASP A 348 7.16 -2.54 0.83
C ASP A 348 8.01 -3.80 1.04
N PRO A 349 8.67 -4.38 0.01
CA PRO A 349 9.65 -5.43 0.22
C PRO A 349 10.87 -4.85 0.95
N ASP A 350 10.98 -5.14 2.24
CA ASP A 350 12.10 -4.70 3.08
C ASP A 350 13.01 -5.87 3.43
N SER A 351 14.27 -5.81 3.02
CA SER A 351 15.24 -6.89 3.27
C SER A 351 14.71 -8.27 2.82
N CYS A 352 14.02 -8.31 1.68
CA CYS A 352 13.34 -9.50 1.17
C CYS A 352 14.08 -10.16 0.02
N SER A 353 13.93 -11.47 -0.16
CA SER A 353 14.55 -12.18 -1.29
C SER A 353 13.63 -13.11 -2.06
N ASN A 354 13.89 -13.27 -3.36
CA ASN A 354 13.12 -14.16 -4.24
C ASN A 354 11.62 -13.79 -4.23
N THR A 355 11.32 -12.57 -4.65
CA THR A 355 9.98 -11.96 -4.55
C THR A 355 9.40 -11.67 -5.93
N ARG A 356 8.13 -12.05 -6.15
CA ARG A 356 7.34 -11.72 -7.34
C ARG A 356 6.17 -10.82 -6.98
N ILE A 357 6.12 -9.65 -7.59
CA ILE A 357 4.98 -8.72 -7.50
C ILE A 357 4.40 -8.55 -8.90
N GLU A 358 3.15 -8.96 -9.12
CA GLU A 358 2.55 -8.85 -10.45
C GLU A 358 1.04 -8.60 -10.45
N ASP A 359 0.54 -8.01 -11.55
CA ASP A 359 -0.89 -7.82 -11.78
C ASP A 359 -1.58 -6.94 -10.71
N CYS A 360 -0.86 -5.96 -10.16
CA CYS A 360 -1.37 -5.07 -9.11
C CYS A 360 -1.82 -3.71 -9.69
N TYR A 361 -2.86 -3.13 -9.09
CA TYR A 361 -3.27 -1.75 -9.33
C TYR A 361 -3.25 -0.97 -8.02
N ILE A 362 -2.48 0.11 -7.97
CA ILE A 362 -2.19 0.85 -6.74
C ILE A 362 -2.50 2.34 -6.93
N VAL A 363 -3.35 2.88 -6.06
CA VAL A 363 -3.50 4.32 -5.83
C VAL A 363 -3.01 4.58 -4.41
N SER A 364 -1.95 5.37 -4.28
CA SER A 364 -1.28 5.61 -2.99
C SER A 364 -1.12 7.10 -2.72
N GLY A 365 -1.09 7.46 -1.44
CA GLY A 365 -0.65 8.79 -0.99
C GLY A 365 0.87 8.92 -0.86
N ASP A 366 1.61 7.82 -1.03
CA ASP A 366 3.08 7.79 -1.08
C ASP A 366 3.52 6.82 -2.20
N ASP A 367 4.64 6.11 -2.08
CA ASP A 367 5.16 5.21 -3.12
C ASP A 367 4.19 4.04 -3.44
N CYS A 368 3.93 3.75 -4.71
CA CYS A 368 3.15 2.56 -5.08
C CYS A 368 3.86 1.26 -4.67
N ILE A 369 5.16 1.15 -4.94
CA ILE A 369 6.04 0.09 -4.41
C ILE A 369 7.31 0.75 -3.89
N ALA A 370 7.73 0.42 -2.66
CA ALA A 370 8.97 0.89 -2.09
C ALA A 370 9.86 -0.28 -1.65
N VAL A 371 10.94 -0.55 -2.38
CA VAL A 371 11.93 -1.56 -1.99
C VAL A 371 12.89 -0.95 -0.98
N LYS A 372 13.03 -1.59 0.18
CA LYS A 372 13.82 -1.12 1.33
C LYS A 372 14.76 -2.24 1.84
N SER A 373 15.68 -1.91 2.73
CA SER A 373 16.59 -2.85 3.41
C SER A 373 17.21 -2.24 4.68
N GLY A 374 16.41 -1.54 5.49
CA GLY A 374 16.89 -0.95 6.74
C GLY A 374 17.62 0.40 6.60
N TRP A 375 17.93 1.01 7.74
CA TRP A 375 18.24 2.43 7.85
C TRP A 375 19.58 2.71 8.56
N ASP A 376 20.48 3.40 7.86
CA ASP A 376 21.83 3.80 8.28
C ASP A 376 22.62 2.64 8.93
N ASP A 377 23.40 2.92 9.98
CA ASP A 377 24.21 1.95 10.72
C ASP A 377 23.41 0.74 11.21
N TYR A 378 22.11 0.89 11.46
CA TYR A 378 21.24 -0.23 11.87
C TYR A 378 21.00 -1.18 10.70
N GLY A 379 20.70 -0.65 9.52
CA GLY A 379 20.56 -1.45 8.29
C GLY A 379 21.89 -2.06 7.86
N ILE A 380 22.98 -1.29 7.91
CA ILE A 380 24.34 -1.78 7.61
C ILE A 380 24.70 -2.95 8.53
N LYS A 381 24.49 -2.79 9.85
CA LYS A 381 24.80 -3.83 10.84
C LYS A 381 23.89 -5.05 10.70
N PHE A 382 22.62 -4.84 10.36
CA PHE A 382 21.69 -5.95 10.12
C PHE A 382 22.08 -6.74 8.87
N GLY A 383 22.55 -6.05 7.82
CA GLY A 383 23.26 -6.66 6.70
C GLY A 383 22.42 -7.59 5.82
N MET A 384 21.11 -7.33 5.73
CA MET A 384 20.18 -8.13 4.93
C MET A 384 19.66 -7.30 3.75
N PRO A 385 20.03 -7.63 2.50
CA PRO A 385 19.59 -6.87 1.34
C PRO A 385 18.18 -7.26 0.90
N SER A 386 17.52 -6.36 0.17
CA SER A 386 16.43 -6.72 -0.73
C SER A 386 17.00 -7.15 -2.08
N GLN A 387 16.72 -8.38 -2.51
CA GLN A 387 17.34 -8.93 -3.72
C GLN A 387 16.52 -9.95 -4.47
N HIS A 388 16.79 -10.12 -5.78
CA HIS A 388 16.08 -11.09 -6.62
C HIS A 388 14.57 -10.82 -6.60
N ILE A 389 14.19 -9.61 -7.03
CA ILE A 389 12.80 -9.14 -7.03
C ILE A 389 12.37 -8.84 -8.47
N ILE A 390 11.24 -9.43 -8.88
CA ILE A 390 10.59 -9.13 -10.16
C ILE A 390 9.28 -8.40 -9.90
N ILE A 391 9.10 -7.24 -10.56
CA ILE A 391 7.89 -6.42 -10.52
C ILE A 391 7.37 -6.30 -11.95
N ARG A 392 6.11 -6.68 -12.20
CA ARG A 392 5.55 -6.55 -13.56
C ARG A 392 4.06 -6.36 -13.66
N ARG A 393 3.60 -5.80 -14.78
CA ARG A 393 2.16 -5.55 -15.04
C ARG A 393 1.52 -4.77 -13.88
N LEU A 394 2.16 -3.67 -13.52
CA LEU A 394 1.76 -2.79 -12.42
C LEU A 394 1.09 -1.52 -12.98
N GLY A 395 -0.08 -1.20 -12.46
CA GLY A 395 -0.75 0.09 -12.62
C GLY A 395 -0.55 0.96 -11.38
N CYS A 396 -0.14 2.22 -11.55
CA CYS A 396 0.10 3.14 -10.43
C CYS A 396 -0.50 4.54 -10.64
N VAL A 397 -1.01 5.12 -9.54
CA VAL A 397 -1.32 6.54 -9.36
C VAL A 397 -0.76 7.00 -8.02
N SER A 398 0.27 7.86 -8.03
CA SER A 398 0.87 8.44 -6.83
C SER A 398 1.31 9.90 -7.10
N PRO A 399 0.40 10.88 -6.99
CA PRO A 399 0.63 12.23 -7.47
C PRO A 399 1.83 12.95 -6.84
N ASP A 400 2.13 12.63 -5.59
CA ASP A 400 3.17 13.27 -4.78
C ASP A 400 4.35 12.32 -4.45
N SER A 401 4.43 11.14 -5.07
CA SER A 401 5.53 10.18 -4.83
C SER A 401 5.85 9.28 -6.04
N ALA A 402 6.43 8.09 -5.84
CA ALA A 402 6.95 7.25 -6.93
C ALA A 402 6.06 6.06 -7.31
N MET A 403 6.14 5.64 -8.57
CA MET A 403 5.63 4.33 -9.00
C MET A 403 6.44 3.20 -8.37
N ILE A 404 7.77 3.28 -8.45
CA ILE A 404 8.69 2.38 -7.76
C ILE A 404 9.78 3.22 -7.11
N ALA A 405 9.85 3.19 -5.79
CA ALA A 405 10.96 3.73 -5.03
C ALA A 405 11.95 2.64 -4.62
N LEU A 406 13.24 2.94 -4.76
CA LEU A 406 14.33 2.19 -4.17
C LEU A 406 14.92 3.06 -3.06
N GLY A 407 14.68 2.67 -1.80
CA GLY A 407 15.02 3.44 -0.61
C GLY A 407 13.87 4.32 -0.07
N SER A 408 14.11 5.24 0.86
CA SER A 408 15.45 5.71 1.26
C SER A 408 16.18 4.81 2.23
N GLU A 409 15.48 3.92 2.92
CA GLU A 409 16.00 2.95 3.85
C GLU A 409 16.59 1.79 3.05
N MET A 410 17.82 1.92 2.52
CA MET A 410 18.48 0.96 1.62
C MET A 410 19.83 0.44 2.15
N SER A 411 20.05 0.58 3.46
CA SER A 411 21.36 0.44 4.09
C SER A 411 21.90 -1.00 4.16
N GLY A 412 21.00 -1.99 4.14
CA GLY A 412 21.34 -3.42 3.98
C GLY A 412 21.66 -3.81 2.54
N GLY A 413 21.38 -2.93 1.57
CA GLY A 413 21.59 -3.13 0.14
C GLY A 413 20.31 -3.47 -0.63
N ILE A 414 20.23 -3.04 -1.89
CA ILE A 414 19.17 -3.37 -2.84
C ILE A 414 19.86 -3.85 -4.13
N GLN A 415 19.56 -5.05 -4.61
CA GLN A 415 20.18 -5.57 -5.83
C GLN A 415 19.33 -6.53 -6.64
N ASP A 416 19.60 -6.66 -7.94
CA ASP A 416 18.87 -7.56 -8.86
C ASP A 416 17.35 -7.33 -8.77
N ILE A 417 16.96 -6.10 -9.09
CA ILE A 417 15.55 -5.69 -9.19
C ILE A 417 15.21 -5.60 -10.67
N ARG A 418 14.29 -6.46 -11.10
CA ARG A 418 13.83 -6.58 -12.48
C ARG A 418 12.42 -6.04 -12.58
N VAL A 419 12.18 -5.16 -13.53
CA VAL A 419 10.92 -4.41 -13.65
C VAL A 419 10.46 -4.42 -15.10
N GLU A 420 9.27 -4.93 -15.40
CA GLU A 420 8.74 -5.01 -16.77
C GLU A 420 7.24 -4.75 -16.92
N ASP A 421 6.83 -4.11 -18.02
CA ASP A 421 5.43 -3.83 -18.36
C ASP A 421 4.69 -2.95 -17.32
N LEU A 422 5.11 -1.68 -17.23
CA LEU A 422 4.69 -0.72 -16.20
C LEU A 422 3.77 0.33 -16.81
N THR A 423 2.67 0.66 -16.12
CA THR A 423 1.81 1.78 -16.47
C THR A 423 1.59 2.70 -15.28
N ALA A 424 1.91 3.98 -15.43
CA ALA A 424 1.61 4.98 -14.41
C ALA A 424 0.93 6.19 -15.03
N ILE A 425 -0.05 6.72 -14.31
CA ILE A 425 -0.72 7.97 -14.64
C ILE A 425 -0.70 8.91 -13.44
N ASN A 426 -0.57 10.21 -13.68
CA ASN A 426 -0.63 11.23 -12.63
C ASN A 426 0.24 10.88 -11.42
N THR A 427 1.53 10.66 -11.68
CA THR A 427 2.49 10.17 -10.68
C THR A 427 3.73 11.06 -10.67
N GLU A 428 4.29 11.37 -9.50
CA GLU A 428 5.40 12.32 -9.40
C GLU A 428 6.64 11.79 -10.15
N SER A 429 6.98 10.52 -9.91
CA SER A 429 8.13 9.89 -10.57
C SER A 429 7.89 8.43 -10.92
N ALA A 430 8.50 7.93 -12.00
CA ALA A 430 8.40 6.51 -12.34
C ALA A 430 9.28 5.67 -11.41
N VAL A 431 10.55 5.47 -11.77
CA VAL A 431 11.51 4.79 -10.88
C VAL A 431 12.35 5.85 -10.17
N ARG A 432 12.26 5.86 -8.84
CA ARG A 432 12.91 6.82 -7.95
C ARG A 432 13.96 6.14 -7.09
N ILE A 433 15.19 6.62 -7.12
CA ILE A 433 16.26 6.16 -6.21
C ILE A 433 16.50 7.24 -5.15
N LYS A 434 16.33 6.90 -3.88
CA LYS A 434 16.43 7.81 -2.75
C LYS A 434 17.55 7.33 -1.83
N THR A 435 18.55 8.16 -1.56
CA THR A 435 19.59 7.86 -0.57
C THR A 435 20.21 9.13 -0.01
N ALA A 436 21.10 8.99 0.97
CA ALA A 436 21.84 10.07 1.61
C ALA A 436 23.20 9.59 2.12
N VAL A 437 24.13 10.53 2.29
CA VAL A 437 25.33 10.33 3.12
C VAL A 437 24.90 9.82 4.49
N GLY A 438 25.47 8.70 4.97
CA GLY A 438 25.04 8.03 6.19
C GLY A 438 24.30 6.73 5.97
N ARG A 439 23.69 6.55 4.78
CA ARG A 439 22.99 5.32 4.46
C ARG A 439 23.94 4.14 4.27
N GLY A 440 25.12 4.36 3.71
CA GLY A 440 26.00 3.29 3.24
C GLY A 440 25.27 2.33 2.28
N GLY A 441 25.61 1.04 2.34
CA GLY A 441 24.94 0.03 1.52
C GLY A 441 25.11 0.28 0.01
N TYR A 442 24.15 -0.21 -0.76
CA TYR A 442 24.18 -0.10 -2.22
C TYR A 442 22.79 -0.17 -2.84
N VAL A 443 22.63 0.43 -4.01
CA VAL A 443 21.55 0.11 -4.96
C VAL A 443 22.21 -0.24 -6.28
N ARG A 444 22.12 -1.51 -6.69
CA ARG A 444 22.79 -1.96 -7.91
C ARG A 444 22.04 -3.00 -8.70
N ASP A 445 22.44 -3.23 -9.95
CA ASP A 445 21.84 -4.26 -10.80
C ASP A 445 20.31 -4.07 -10.91
N ILE A 446 19.92 -2.86 -11.30
CA ILE A 446 18.52 -2.47 -11.49
C ILE A 446 18.21 -2.50 -12.97
N PHE A 447 17.15 -3.23 -13.34
CA PHE A 447 16.80 -3.48 -14.73
C PHE A 447 15.34 -3.15 -14.97
N VAL A 448 15.08 -2.12 -15.78
CA VAL A 448 13.74 -1.62 -16.06
C VAL A 448 13.49 -1.64 -17.56
N LYS A 449 12.43 -2.31 -17.97
CA LYS A 449 12.02 -2.43 -19.37
C LYS A 449 10.53 -2.12 -19.52
N GLY A 450 10.14 -1.37 -20.55
CA GLY A 450 8.72 -1.26 -20.91
C GLY A 450 7.93 -0.42 -19.92
N MET A 451 8.12 0.90 -19.98
CA MET A 451 7.32 1.86 -19.21
C MET A 451 6.42 2.66 -20.14
N ASN A 452 5.12 2.70 -19.84
CA ASN A 452 4.15 3.57 -20.50
C ASN A 452 3.60 4.57 -19.48
N LEU A 453 4.02 5.83 -19.59
CA LEU A 453 3.83 6.84 -18.55
C LEU A 453 3.02 8.01 -19.09
N ASN A 454 2.12 8.56 -18.27
CA ASN A 454 1.34 9.73 -18.64
C ASN A 454 1.16 10.68 -17.46
N THR A 455 1.33 11.98 -17.68
CA THR A 455 1.16 13.01 -16.62
C THR A 455 2.14 12.76 -15.48
N MET A 456 3.42 12.99 -15.78
CA MET A 456 4.53 12.77 -14.83
C MET A 456 5.24 14.08 -14.51
N LYS A 457 5.69 14.26 -13.26
CA LYS A 457 6.61 15.36 -12.94
C LYS A 457 8.04 15.01 -13.38
N TYR A 458 8.51 13.81 -13.05
CA TYR A 458 9.82 13.27 -13.45
C TYR A 458 9.64 11.87 -14.06
N VAL A 459 10.34 11.55 -15.15
CA VAL A 459 10.43 10.13 -15.58
C VAL A 459 11.48 9.41 -14.76
N PHE A 460 12.69 9.96 -14.70
CA PHE A 460 13.80 9.42 -13.91
C PHE A 460 14.14 10.36 -12.76
N TRP A 461 14.14 9.85 -11.52
CA TRP A 461 14.57 10.65 -10.38
C TRP A 461 15.54 9.89 -9.48
N MET A 462 16.71 10.46 -9.27
CA MET A 462 17.67 9.99 -8.28
C MET A 462 18.09 11.16 -7.38
N THR A 463 18.24 10.90 -6.08
CA THR A 463 18.79 11.88 -5.15
C THR A 463 19.68 11.23 -4.10
N GLY A 464 20.90 11.77 -3.94
CA GLY A 464 21.81 11.48 -2.84
C GLY A 464 21.65 12.41 -1.63
N SER A 465 20.62 13.25 -1.59
CA SER A 465 20.43 14.25 -0.52
C SER A 465 19.12 14.04 0.25
N TYR A 466 18.68 12.79 0.40
CA TYR A 466 17.43 12.47 1.12
C TYR A 466 17.64 12.49 2.65
N GLY A 467 17.67 13.70 3.23
CA GLY A 467 18.23 14.02 4.55
C GLY A 467 17.55 13.46 5.82
N SER A 468 16.70 12.45 5.72
CA SER A 468 16.10 11.79 6.90
C SER A 468 17.08 10.80 7.53
N HIS A 469 17.28 10.80 8.85
CA HIS A 469 18.15 9.85 9.57
C HIS A 469 17.48 9.38 10.87
N PRO A 470 17.78 8.15 11.38
CA PRO A 470 17.17 7.65 12.60
C PRO A 470 17.63 8.46 13.83
N GLY A 471 18.82 9.06 13.75
CA GLY A 471 19.33 9.98 14.75
C GLY A 471 20.51 10.79 14.24
N PRO A 472 20.97 11.80 15.01
CA PRO A 472 22.05 12.70 14.60
C PRO A 472 23.44 12.05 14.55
N GLY A 473 23.57 10.80 15.00
CA GLY A 473 24.84 10.08 15.10
C GLY A 473 25.14 9.14 13.93
N PHE A 474 24.51 9.32 12.76
CA PHE A 474 24.80 8.53 11.57
C PHE A 474 26.26 8.71 11.12
N ASP A 475 26.88 7.69 10.51
CA ASP A 475 28.26 7.78 10.03
C ASP A 475 28.36 8.61 8.73
N PRO A 476 28.93 9.83 8.75
CA PRO A 476 29.05 10.65 7.54
C PRO A 476 30.03 10.07 6.49
N LYS A 477 30.75 9.00 6.82
CA LYS A 477 31.62 8.27 5.89
C LYS A 477 30.92 7.11 5.21
N ALA A 478 29.73 6.72 5.66
CA ALA A 478 28.93 5.68 5.05
C ALA A 478 28.26 6.22 3.76
N LEU A 479 29.01 6.20 2.66
CA LEU A 479 28.53 6.62 1.34
C LEU A 479 27.84 5.44 0.62
N PRO A 480 26.67 5.67 -0.01
CA PRO A 480 25.94 4.64 -0.73
C PRO A 480 26.51 4.38 -2.12
N ASN A 481 26.77 3.11 -2.45
CA ASN A 481 27.20 2.75 -3.81
C ASN A 481 25.98 2.59 -4.74
N ILE A 482 25.77 3.54 -5.66
CA ILE A 482 24.70 3.49 -6.66
C ILE A 482 25.30 3.20 -8.04
N THR A 483 25.05 2.02 -8.59
CA THR A 483 25.65 1.61 -9.87
C THR A 483 24.80 0.60 -10.65
N GLY A 484 25.02 0.46 -11.96
CA GLY A 484 24.34 -0.56 -12.77
C GLY A 484 22.83 -0.35 -12.84
N ILE A 485 22.40 0.86 -13.20
CA ILE A 485 21.00 1.25 -13.31
C ILE A 485 20.60 1.31 -14.78
N ASN A 486 19.69 0.43 -15.20
CA ASN A 486 19.42 0.19 -16.62
C ASN A 486 17.94 0.45 -16.93
N TYR A 487 17.69 1.34 -17.87
CA TYR A 487 16.37 1.66 -18.41
C TYR A 487 16.33 1.39 -19.90
N ARG A 488 15.30 0.68 -20.36
CA ARG A 488 15.01 0.55 -21.78
C ARG A 488 13.52 0.55 -22.11
N ASP A 489 13.19 0.94 -23.33
CA ASP A 489 11.83 0.88 -23.87
C ASP A 489 10.85 1.73 -23.04
N VAL A 490 11.06 3.04 -23.01
CA VAL A 490 10.24 3.98 -22.23
C VAL A 490 9.50 4.94 -23.14
N PHE A 491 8.18 5.00 -22.98
CA PHE A 491 7.34 6.02 -23.59
C PHE A 491 6.66 6.83 -22.49
N ALA A 492 6.80 8.15 -22.54
CA ALA A 492 6.17 9.05 -21.58
C ALA A 492 5.55 10.25 -22.29
N ASP A 493 4.31 10.58 -21.93
CA ASP A 493 3.58 11.75 -22.43
C ASP A 493 3.13 12.66 -21.29
N ASN A 494 2.89 13.93 -21.59
CA ASN A 494 2.54 14.96 -20.60
C ASN A 494 3.51 15.03 -19.41
N VAL A 495 4.81 15.16 -19.70
CA VAL A 495 5.87 15.20 -18.67
C VAL A 495 6.33 16.63 -18.36
N THR A 496 6.58 16.96 -17.09
CA THR A 496 7.20 18.25 -16.69
C THR A 496 8.71 18.26 -16.94
N TYR A 497 9.44 17.29 -16.36
CA TYR A 497 10.88 17.11 -16.49
C TYR A 497 11.21 15.67 -16.90
N SER A 498 12.12 15.50 -17.86
CA SER A 498 12.56 14.16 -18.26
C SER A 498 13.33 13.48 -17.11
N ALA A 499 14.26 14.19 -16.46
CA ALA A 499 14.99 13.65 -15.34
C ALA A 499 15.51 14.69 -14.34
N ARG A 500 15.62 14.27 -13.07
CA ARG A 500 16.41 14.91 -12.01
C ARG A 500 17.34 13.85 -11.42
N LEU A 501 18.62 13.90 -11.76
CA LEU A 501 19.62 12.91 -11.38
C LEU A 501 20.71 13.59 -10.56
N ASP A 502 20.53 13.59 -9.26
CA ASP A 502 21.43 14.27 -8.32
C ASP A 502 22.20 13.22 -7.51
N GLY A 503 23.45 12.95 -7.89
CA GLY A 503 24.35 12.07 -7.15
C GLY A 503 25.03 12.76 -5.96
N LEU A 504 26.18 12.23 -5.53
CA LEU A 504 27.00 12.81 -4.46
C LEU A 504 28.32 13.34 -5.03
N SER A 505 28.69 14.57 -4.64
CA SER A 505 29.87 15.27 -5.18
C SER A 505 31.20 14.53 -5.02
N ASN A 506 31.35 13.68 -4.00
CA ASN A 506 32.54 12.87 -3.77
C ASN A 506 32.33 11.37 -4.04
N ASP A 507 31.11 10.97 -4.43
CA ASP A 507 30.77 9.57 -4.75
C ASP A 507 29.64 9.54 -5.81
N PRO A 508 29.96 9.89 -7.07
CA PRO A 508 28.96 10.00 -8.13
C PRO A 508 28.17 8.71 -8.34
N PHE A 509 26.90 8.82 -8.76
CA PHE A 509 26.14 7.63 -9.16
C PHE A 509 26.58 7.20 -10.55
N THR A 510 27.02 5.95 -10.71
CA THR A 510 27.68 5.49 -11.93
C THR A 510 26.90 4.39 -12.64
N GLY A 511 27.36 3.96 -13.81
CA GLY A 511 26.78 2.80 -14.51
C GLY A 511 25.32 2.97 -14.89
N ILE A 512 24.87 4.22 -15.10
CA ILE A 512 23.52 4.51 -15.58
C ILE A 512 23.48 4.24 -17.09
N CYS A 513 22.52 3.46 -17.55
CA CYS A 513 22.27 3.22 -18.97
C CYS A 513 20.81 3.51 -19.29
N ILE A 514 20.56 4.39 -20.26
CA ILE A 514 19.22 4.71 -20.74
C ILE A 514 19.13 4.48 -22.25
N SER A 515 18.23 3.61 -22.72
CA SER A 515 18.10 3.32 -24.16
C SER A 515 16.65 3.27 -24.64
N ASN A 516 16.41 3.66 -25.90
CA ASN A 516 15.08 3.61 -26.53
C ASN A 516 14.00 4.30 -25.69
N VAL A 517 14.13 5.62 -25.52
CA VAL A 517 13.26 6.43 -24.66
C VAL A 517 12.68 7.59 -25.45
N THR A 518 11.36 7.75 -25.41
CA THR A 518 10.66 8.92 -25.97
C THR A 518 9.83 9.58 -24.89
N ILE A 519 10.18 10.81 -24.56
CA ILE A 519 9.50 11.64 -23.57
C ILE A 519 8.95 12.88 -24.28
N ARG A 520 7.64 13.08 -24.17
CA ARG A 520 6.95 14.28 -24.66
C ARG A 520 6.65 15.19 -23.49
N SER A 521 7.32 16.34 -23.47
CA SER A 521 7.17 17.35 -22.43
C SER A 521 6.12 18.39 -22.82
N VAL A 522 5.40 18.88 -21.82
CA VAL A 522 4.48 20.02 -21.96
C VAL A 522 5.14 21.36 -21.68
N GLU A 523 6.39 21.37 -21.16
CA GLU A 523 7.09 22.58 -20.77
C GLU A 523 8.37 22.81 -21.58
N LYS A 524 8.73 24.09 -21.77
CA LYS A 524 10.00 24.50 -22.40
C LYS A 524 11.18 24.61 -21.41
N LYS A 525 11.07 24.01 -20.22
CA LYS A 525 12.11 24.05 -19.18
C LYS A 525 13.27 23.10 -19.50
N LEU A 526 14.39 23.26 -18.79
CA LEU A 526 15.50 22.31 -18.81
C LEU A 526 14.98 20.91 -18.45
N GLN A 527 15.06 19.98 -19.40
CA GLN A 527 14.43 18.67 -19.28
C GLN A 527 15.28 17.67 -18.48
N TRP A 528 16.60 17.82 -18.51
CA TRP A 528 17.54 16.93 -17.84
C TRP A 528 18.39 17.75 -16.87
N ASN A 529 18.14 17.58 -15.58
CA ASN A 529 19.01 18.11 -14.53
C ASN A 529 19.88 16.96 -14.00
N CYS A 530 21.18 17.06 -14.21
CA CYS A 530 22.14 16.01 -13.86
C CYS A 530 23.32 16.61 -13.13
N THR A 531 23.65 16.07 -11.96
CA THR A 531 24.79 16.49 -11.14
C THR A 531 25.42 15.24 -10.53
N ASP A 532 26.75 15.12 -10.62
CA ASP A 532 27.51 14.03 -9.98
C ASP A 532 26.98 12.63 -10.34
N ILE A 533 26.72 12.41 -11.63
CA ILE A 533 26.34 11.11 -12.19
C ILE A 533 27.19 10.78 -13.40
N GLU A 534 27.31 9.49 -13.72
CA GLU A 534 28.01 8.99 -14.89
C GLU A 534 27.24 7.83 -15.53
N GLY A 535 27.12 7.87 -16.85
CA GLY A 535 26.46 6.82 -17.59
C GLY A 535 26.52 6.99 -19.10
N VAL A 536 25.57 6.37 -19.79
CA VAL A 536 25.48 6.36 -21.25
C VAL A 536 24.02 6.40 -21.68
N SER A 537 23.77 6.93 -22.88
CA SER A 537 22.44 6.90 -23.48
C SER A 537 22.45 6.44 -24.93
N ARG A 538 21.28 5.99 -25.42
CA ARG A 538 21.08 5.63 -26.82
C ARG A 538 19.62 5.80 -27.25
N ASP A 539 19.37 6.49 -28.36
CA ASP A 539 18.02 6.67 -28.91
C ASP A 539 17.04 7.23 -27.84
N VAL A 540 17.49 8.29 -27.16
CA VAL A 540 16.74 8.98 -26.10
C VAL A 540 16.34 10.36 -26.60
N TYR A 541 15.04 10.66 -26.53
CA TYR A 541 14.47 11.97 -26.84
C TYR A 541 13.61 12.46 -25.65
N PRO A 542 13.78 13.73 -25.20
CA PRO A 542 14.72 14.74 -25.69
C PRO A 542 16.18 14.41 -25.31
N LYS A 543 17.16 15.05 -25.97
CA LYS A 543 18.60 14.81 -25.77
C LYS A 543 18.96 14.87 -24.26
N PRO A 544 19.59 13.82 -23.69
CA PRO A 544 20.07 13.82 -22.31
C PRO A 544 21.16 14.86 -22.02
N CYS A 545 21.47 15.03 -20.74
CA CYS A 545 22.60 15.82 -20.26
C CYS A 545 23.95 15.21 -20.69
N GLU A 546 25.01 16.03 -20.68
CA GLU A 546 26.36 15.63 -21.15
C GLU A 546 27.02 14.54 -20.28
N LEU A 547 26.52 14.31 -19.06
CA LEU A 547 26.93 13.21 -18.18
C LEU A 547 26.35 11.84 -18.61
N LEU A 548 25.42 11.83 -19.56
CA LEU A 548 24.84 10.65 -20.19
C LEU A 548 25.06 10.68 -21.71
N PRO A 549 26.31 10.71 -22.20
CA PRO A 549 26.62 10.87 -23.61
C PRO A 549 25.96 9.78 -24.45
N GLN A 550 25.49 10.18 -25.63
CA GLN A 550 24.92 9.26 -26.60
C GLN A 550 26.03 8.45 -27.26
N LYS A 551 25.95 7.12 -27.23
CA LYS A 551 26.91 6.24 -27.92
C LYS A 551 26.49 5.95 -29.36
N GLU A 552 27.46 5.94 -30.28
CA GLU A 552 27.25 5.59 -31.70
C GLU A 552 27.08 4.07 -31.91
N GLU A 553 27.82 3.26 -31.14
CA GLU A 553 27.72 1.81 -31.13
C GLU A 553 26.34 1.34 -30.64
N LYS A 554 25.90 0.15 -31.09
CA LYS A 554 24.63 -0.48 -30.66
C LYS A 554 24.72 -0.95 -29.21
N ILE A 555 24.66 -0.01 -28.26
CA ILE A 555 24.44 -0.33 -26.85
C ILE A 555 22.95 -0.43 -26.63
N GLN A 556 22.50 -1.59 -26.17
CA GLN A 556 21.19 -1.77 -25.56
C GLN A 556 21.41 -1.91 -24.06
N CYS A 557 20.70 -1.12 -23.26
CA CYS A 557 20.81 -1.27 -21.82
C CYS A 557 20.35 -2.68 -21.42
N PRO A 558 21.12 -3.37 -20.57
CA PRO A 558 20.87 -4.76 -20.26
C PRO A 558 19.53 -4.92 -19.54
N TYR A 559 18.92 -6.07 -19.77
CA TYR A 559 17.86 -6.63 -18.95
C TYR A 559 18.09 -8.14 -18.98
N PRO A 560 18.21 -8.81 -17.82
CA PRO A 560 18.54 -10.24 -17.78
C PRO A 560 17.49 -11.10 -18.51
N ASP A 561 17.95 -12.09 -19.27
CA ASP A 561 17.08 -13.05 -19.97
C ASP A 561 16.72 -14.27 -19.11
N ASP A 562 17.50 -14.53 -18.05
CA ASP A 562 17.16 -15.52 -17.04
C ASP A 562 15.98 -15.05 -16.18
N LYS A 563 15.37 -15.99 -15.48
CA LYS A 563 14.24 -15.72 -14.59
C LYS A 563 14.67 -15.75 -13.14
N VAL A 564 14.05 -14.92 -12.33
CA VAL A 564 14.16 -15.02 -10.87
C VAL A 564 13.48 -16.34 -10.44
N PRO A 565 14.05 -17.15 -9.53
CA PRO A 565 13.51 -18.48 -9.20
C PRO A 565 12.02 -18.50 -8.84
N ILE A 566 11.53 -17.48 -8.13
CA ILE A 566 10.11 -17.32 -7.75
C ILE A 566 9.15 -17.26 -8.96
N GLU A 567 9.62 -16.86 -10.14
CA GLU A 567 8.80 -16.86 -11.37
C GLU A 567 8.41 -18.28 -11.80
N GLY A 568 9.20 -19.28 -11.41
CA GLY A 568 8.91 -20.69 -11.68
C GLY A 568 7.81 -21.28 -10.78
N VAL A 569 7.44 -20.61 -9.69
CA VAL A 569 6.43 -21.12 -8.75
C VAL A 569 5.04 -21.03 -9.37
N GLN A 570 4.42 -22.21 -9.51
CA GLN A 570 3.05 -22.38 -10.01
C GLN A 570 2.08 -22.52 -8.84
N LEU A 571 1.01 -21.74 -8.86
CA LEU A 571 -0.09 -21.87 -7.90
C LEU A 571 -0.92 -23.11 -8.26
N LYS A 572 -1.35 -23.86 -7.23
CA LYS A 572 -2.26 -25.00 -7.36
C LYS A 572 -3.70 -24.50 -7.31
N THR A 573 -4.60 -25.17 -8.03
CA THR A 573 -6.04 -25.00 -7.82
C THR A 573 -6.42 -25.75 -6.55
N CYS A 574 -6.77 -25.01 -5.51
CA CYS A 574 -7.24 -25.52 -4.23
C CYS A 574 -8.76 -25.34 -4.13
N SER A 575 -9.43 -26.19 -3.34
CA SER A 575 -10.89 -26.13 -3.20
C SER A 575 -11.33 -26.30 -1.75
N PHE A 576 -12.39 -25.61 -1.35
CA PHE A 576 -13.09 -25.87 -0.09
C PHE A 576 -14.60 -25.83 -0.31
N LYS A 577 -15.37 -26.48 0.57
CA LYS A 577 -16.82 -26.52 0.45
C LYS A 577 -17.40 -25.15 0.82
N SER A 578 -18.17 -24.54 -0.08
CA SER A 578 -18.94 -23.34 0.26
C SER A 578 -19.96 -23.66 1.34
N PHE A 579 -19.92 -22.92 2.45
CA PHE A 579 -20.95 -23.00 3.48
C PHE A 579 -22.12 -22.15 2.99
N SER A 580 -23.22 -22.80 2.59
CA SER A 580 -24.46 -22.08 2.24
C SER A 580 -25.04 -21.45 3.51
N PHE A 581 -24.97 -20.13 3.61
CA PHE A 581 -25.76 -19.37 4.58
C PHE A 581 -27.19 -19.30 4.06
N PHE A 582 -28.14 -19.89 4.79
CA PHE A 582 -29.57 -19.68 4.61
C PHE A 582 -30.08 -18.72 5.68
#